data_AF-X0USD2-F1
#
_entry.id   AF-X0USD2-F1
#
_cell.length_a   1.000
_cell.length_b   1.000
_cell.length_c   1.000
_cell.angle_alpha   90.00
_cell.angle_beta   90.00
_cell.angle_gamma   90.00
#
_symmetry.space_group_name_H-M   'P 1'
#
loop_
_entity.id
_entity.type
_entity.pdbx_description
1 polymer ?
#
loop_
_entity_poly.entity_id
_entity_poly.type
_entity_poly.pdbx_seq_one_letter_code
_entity_poly.pdbx_strand_id
1 'polypeptide(L)'
;MMISMLAAVLPTWAWVVLVLIGLPIAVIVLMLVPLFGLWIQALSARAGVGIFALIGMRLRRVNPRLIVLSRIQAVRAGLELTTEELESHFLAGGRPMNVVRALIAANRANINLGWQLATAIDLAGRDILEAVQTSVNPKVIDCPNPQSGKTTVDAVAKDGIQVKAKARVTVRANIDRLVGGATEETIIARVG
;
A
#
# COMPACT_ATOMS: atom_id res chain seq x y z
N MET A 1 27.67 27.23 -37.25
CA MET A 1 29.07 27.59 -37.53
C MET A 1 30.06 27.31 -36.38
N MET A 2 29.60 27.12 -35.12
CA MET A 2 30.50 26.82 -33.98
C MET A 2 30.78 25.31 -33.78
N ILE A 3 29.88 24.43 -34.26
CA ILE A 3 30.04 22.96 -34.17
C ILE A 3 31.11 22.45 -35.15
N SER A 4 31.28 23.11 -36.29
CA SER A 4 32.25 22.71 -37.33
C SER A 4 33.70 23.09 -36.99
N MET A 5 33.92 24.10 -36.15
CA MET A 5 35.26 24.53 -35.72
C MET A 5 35.82 23.66 -34.57
N LEU A 6 34.95 23.05 -33.75
CA LEU A 6 35.35 22.09 -32.71
C LEU A 6 35.79 20.74 -33.29
N ALA A 7 35.25 20.33 -34.43
CA ALA A 7 35.60 19.09 -35.12
C ALA A 7 37.00 19.15 -35.80
N ALA A 8 37.56 20.34 -36.01
CA ALA A 8 38.84 20.52 -36.70
C ALA A 8 40.07 20.58 -35.78
N VAL A 9 39.87 20.71 -34.45
CA VAL A 9 40.95 20.93 -33.47
C VAL A 9 41.13 19.74 -32.52
N LEU A 10 40.13 18.86 -32.42
CA LEU A 10 40.21 17.65 -31.61
C LEU A 10 40.48 16.44 -32.51
N PRO A 11 41.55 15.67 -32.27
CA PRO A 11 41.83 14.49 -33.07
C PRO A 11 40.71 13.46 -32.90
N THR A 12 40.48 12.62 -33.90
CA THR A 12 39.35 11.67 -33.95
C THR A 12 39.24 10.78 -32.70
N TRP A 13 40.38 10.46 -32.07
CA TRP A 13 40.43 9.72 -30.80
C TRP A 13 39.86 10.51 -29.60
N ALA A 14 39.94 11.84 -29.59
CA ALA A 14 39.35 12.67 -28.55
C ALA A 14 37.82 12.67 -28.61
N TRP A 15 37.23 12.64 -29.81
CA TRP A 15 35.77 12.45 -29.97
C TRP A 15 35.31 11.07 -29.49
N VAL A 16 36.09 10.02 -29.76
CA VAL A 16 35.82 8.66 -29.26
C VAL A 16 35.86 8.63 -27.74
N VAL A 17 36.84 9.27 -27.11
CA VAL A 17 36.95 9.37 -25.63
C VAL A 17 35.80 10.20 -25.03
N LEU A 18 35.41 11.30 -25.68
CA LEU A 18 34.34 12.17 -25.20
C LEU A 18 32.97 11.50 -25.31
N VAL A 19 32.72 10.70 -26.36
CA VAL A 19 31.51 9.88 -26.45
C VAL A 19 31.56 8.70 -25.47
N LEU A 20 32.71 8.04 -25.32
CA LEU A 20 32.86 6.88 -24.43
C LEU A 20 32.71 7.25 -22.93
N ILE A 21 33.14 8.45 -22.52
CA ILE A 21 33.03 8.94 -21.15
C ILE A 21 31.78 9.82 -20.95
N GLY A 22 31.45 10.64 -21.94
CA GLY A 22 30.31 11.57 -21.87
C GLY A 22 28.95 10.87 -21.91
N LEU A 23 28.81 9.80 -22.69
CA LEU A 23 27.56 9.02 -22.78
C LEU A 23 27.17 8.38 -21.43
N PRO A 24 28.04 7.62 -20.73
CA PRO A 24 27.67 7.05 -19.42
C PRO A 24 27.40 8.13 -18.37
N ILE A 25 28.13 9.24 -18.37
CA ILE A 25 27.87 10.37 -17.45
C ILE A 25 26.49 10.99 -17.74
N ALA A 26 26.16 11.23 -19.01
CA ALA A 26 24.86 11.76 -19.41
C ALA A 26 23.72 10.81 -19.00
N VAL A 27 23.90 9.50 -19.15
CA VAL A 27 22.91 8.49 -18.70
C VAL A 27 22.73 8.52 -17.18
N ILE A 28 23.82 8.63 -16.40
CA ILE A 28 23.75 8.74 -14.94
C ILE A 28 23.02 10.02 -14.51
N VAL A 29 23.33 11.16 -15.13
CA VAL A 29 22.66 12.44 -14.84
C VAL A 29 21.18 12.35 -15.17
N LEU A 30 20.82 11.76 -16.32
CA LEU A 30 19.42 11.60 -16.73
C LEU A 30 18.65 10.66 -15.78
N MET A 31 19.30 9.65 -15.20
CA MET A 31 18.73 8.80 -14.15
C MET A 31 18.55 9.51 -12.79
N LEU A 32 19.28 10.60 -12.54
CA LEU A 32 19.17 11.40 -11.31
C LEU A 32 18.07 12.46 -11.38
N VAL A 33 17.69 12.94 -12.57
CA VAL A 33 16.59 13.91 -12.76
C VAL A 33 15.29 13.53 -12.02
N PRO A 34 14.75 12.29 -12.11
CA PRO A 34 13.51 11.93 -11.40
C PRO A 34 13.69 11.88 -9.88
N LEU A 35 14.90 11.63 -9.37
CA LEU A 35 15.18 11.62 -7.93
C LEU A 35 15.14 13.03 -7.35
N PHE A 36 15.61 14.04 -8.09
CA PHE A 36 15.53 15.44 -7.66
C PHE A 36 14.08 15.90 -7.48
N GLY A 37 13.18 15.54 -8.41
CA GLY A 37 11.76 15.86 -8.28
C GLY A 37 11.11 15.22 -7.04
N LEU A 38 11.46 13.95 -6.76
CA LEU A 38 11.00 13.24 -5.56
C LEU A 38 11.53 13.86 -4.25
N TRP A 39 12.79 14.26 -4.24
CA TRP A 39 13.40 14.91 -3.09
C TRP A 39 12.74 16.26 -2.77
N ILE A 40 12.44 17.07 -3.79
CA ILE A 40 11.72 18.34 -3.60
C ILE A 40 10.33 18.10 -3.01
N GLN A 41 9.61 17.07 -3.49
CA GLN A 41 8.30 16.69 -2.93
C GLN A 41 8.42 16.26 -1.46
N ALA A 42 9.43 15.47 -1.11
CA ALA A 42 9.69 15.05 0.26
C ALA A 42 10.03 16.23 1.18
N LEU A 43 10.84 17.17 0.69
CA LEU A 43 11.23 18.38 1.43
C LEU A 43 10.04 19.30 1.67
N SER A 44 9.23 19.57 0.64
CA SER A 44 8.01 20.39 0.73
C SER A 44 7.02 19.82 1.76
N ALA A 45 6.95 18.50 1.88
CA ALA A 45 6.08 17.81 2.83
C ALA A 45 6.72 17.58 4.22
N ARG A 46 7.92 18.12 4.49
CA ARG A 46 8.70 17.85 5.72
C ARG A 46 8.85 16.36 6.04
N ALA A 47 8.94 15.51 5.01
CA ALA A 47 9.02 14.06 5.16
C ALA A 47 10.42 13.56 5.61
N GLY A 48 11.41 14.44 5.73
CA GLY A 48 12.73 14.13 6.30
C GLY A 48 13.59 13.17 5.47
N VAL A 49 13.28 12.98 4.18
CA VAL A 49 14.03 12.05 3.32
C VAL A 49 15.19 12.77 2.62
N GLY A 50 16.41 12.46 3.02
CA GLY A 50 17.63 13.00 2.41
C GLY A 50 17.92 12.42 1.02
N ILE A 51 18.71 13.13 0.21
CA ILE A 51 19.11 12.66 -1.13
C ILE A 51 19.88 11.33 -1.05
N PHE A 52 20.73 11.17 -0.03
CA PHE A 52 21.49 9.95 0.22
C PHE A 52 20.60 8.76 0.57
N ALA A 53 19.49 8.99 1.30
CA ALA A 53 18.52 7.95 1.60
C ALA A 53 17.83 7.45 0.33
N LEU A 54 17.46 8.34 -0.61
CA LEU A 54 16.85 7.96 -1.89
C LEU A 54 17.80 7.12 -2.75
N ILE A 55 19.09 7.47 -2.77
CA ILE A 55 20.12 6.67 -3.45
C ILE A 55 20.26 5.30 -2.76
N GLY A 56 20.29 5.29 -1.43
CA GLY A 56 20.32 4.06 -0.62
C GLY A 56 19.13 3.13 -0.90
N MET A 57 17.92 3.66 -1.03
CA MET A 57 16.73 2.88 -1.39
C MET A 57 16.90 2.18 -2.75
N ARG A 58 17.43 2.87 -3.76
CA ARG A 58 17.67 2.25 -5.08
C ARG A 58 18.70 1.12 -5.00
N LEU A 59 19.75 1.27 -4.20
CA LEU A 59 20.76 0.24 -3.99
C LEU A 59 20.17 -1.01 -3.29
N ARG A 60 19.29 -0.80 -2.31
CA ARG A 60 18.55 -1.87 -1.61
C ARG A 60 17.39 -2.46 -2.43
N ARG A 61 17.20 -2.04 -3.70
CA ARG A 61 16.07 -2.42 -4.57
C ARG A 61 14.69 -2.08 -4.00
N VAL A 62 14.61 -1.03 -3.19
CA VAL A 62 13.34 -0.47 -2.69
C VAL A 62 12.85 0.62 -3.63
N ASN A 63 11.54 0.69 -3.89
CA ASN A 63 10.96 1.73 -4.73
C ASN A 63 10.90 3.08 -3.97
N PRO A 64 11.75 4.08 -4.29
CA PRO A 64 11.83 5.31 -3.50
C PRO A 64 10.54 6.15 -3.61
N ARG A 65 9.88 6.09 -4.77
CA ARG A 65 8.64 6.84 -5.00
C ARG A 65 7.52 6.37 -4.08
N LEU A 66 7.39 5.07 -3.89
CA LEU A 66 6.37 4.48 -3.02
C LEU A 66 6.61 4.91 -1.57
N ILE A 67 7.83 4.74 -1.07
CA ILE A 67 8.19 5.06 0.32
C ILE A 67 8.01 6.55 0.61
N VAL A 68 8.50 7.44 -0.27
CA VAL A 68 8.34 8.88 -0.10
C VAL A 68 6.86 9.26 -0.05
N LEU A 69 6.04 8.77 -0.98
CA LEU A 69 4.60 9.09 -1.00
C LEU A 69 3.86 8.55 0.24
N SER A 70 4.23 7.37 0.73
CA SER A 70 3.68 6.81 1.96
C SER A 70 4.08 7.67 3.17
N ARG A 71 5.35 8.09 3.26
CA ARG A 71 5.85 8.96 4.32
C ARG A 71 5.17 10.33 4.31
N ILE A 72 4.99 10.93 3.14
CA ILE A 72 4.28 12.22 2.98
C ILE A 72 2.85 12.12 3.52
N GLN A 73 2.14 11.04 3.21
CA GLN A 73 0.78 10.82 3.72
C GLN A 73 0.76 10.62 5.23
N ALA A 74 1.70 9.86 5.78
CA ALA A 74 1.83 9.66 7.23
C ALA A 74 2.06 10.97 7.97
N VAL A 75 3.04 11.78 7.53
CA VAL A 75 3.36 13.08 8.14
C VAL A 75 2.18 14.04 8.07
N ARG A 76 1.49 14.12 6.91
CA ARG A 76 0.30 14.97 6.76
C ARG A 76 -0.87 14.55 7.64
N ALA A 77 -0.92 13.29 8.06
CA ALA A 77 -1.92 12.78 8.98
C ALA A 77 -1.47 12.81 10.46
N GLY A 78 -0.29 13.36 10.76
CA GLY A 78 0.24 13.40 12.12
C GLY A 78 0.75 12.06 12.64
N LEU A 79 1.04 11.10 11.76
CA LEU A 79 1.59 9.79 12.13
C LEU A 79 3.13 9.85 12.16
N GLU A 80 3.71 9.52 13.31
CA GLU A 80 5.15 9.44 13.51
C GLU A 80 5.71 8.09 13.03
N LEU A 81 5.85 7.93 11.71
CA LEU A 81 6.40 6.71 11.09
C LEU A 81 7.76 6.93 10.47
N THR A 82 8.81 6.24 10.89
CA THR A 82 10.13 6.43 10.29
C THR A 82 10.20 5.93 8.86
N THR A 83 11.13 6.48 8.06
CA THR A 83 11.38 5.98 6.70
C THR A 83 11.90 4.55 6.73
N GLU A 84 12.69 4.20 7.75
CA GLU A 84 13.24 2.86 7.95
C GLU A 84 12.15 1.80 8.19
N GLU A 85 11.13 2.11 8.98
CA GLU A 85 9.97 1.21 9.18
C GLU A 85 9.18 0.96 7.89
N LEU A 86 9.02 1.99 7.06
CA LEU A 86 8.35 1.85 5.76
C LEU A 86 9.17 0.99 4.80
N GLU A 87 10.50 1.18 4.79
CA GLU A 87 11.43 0.39 4.00
C GLU A 87 11.48 -1.06 4.47
N SER A 88 11.55 -1.31 5.78
CA SER A 88 11.59 -2.66 6.34
C SER A 88 10.31 -3.43 6.01
N HIS A 89 9.15 -2.79 6.09
CA HIS A 89 7.87 -3.41 5.70
C HIS A 89 7.82 -3.72 4.20
N PHE A 90 8.35 -2.84 3.35
CA PHE A 90 8.45 -3.10 1.91
C PHE A 90 9.38 -4.28 1.61
N LEU A 91 10.53 -4.35 2.28
CA LEU A 91 11.50 -5.44 2.12
C LEU A 91 10.96 -6.78 2.65
N ALA A 92 10.09 -6.75 3.66
CA ALA A 92 9.36 -7.92 4.15
C ALA A 92 8.27 -8.43 3.17
N GLY A 93 8.06 -7.75 2.03
CA GLY A 93 7.05 -8.09 1.04
C GLY A 93 5.66 -7.49 1.29
N GLY A 94 5.56 -6.56 2.25
CA GLY A 94 4.32 -5.86 2.55
C GLY A 94 4.01 -4.69 1.62
N ARG A 95 2.88 -4.03 1.88
CA ARG A 95 2.36 -2.88 1.12
C ARG A 95 2.32 -1.61 2.01
N PRO A 96 3.41 -0.84 2.12
CA PRO A 96 3.49 0.33 3.00
C PRO A 96 2.38 1.37 2.74
N MET A 97 2.04 1.58 1.47
CA MET A 97 0.98 2.51 1.07
C MET A 97 -0.39 2.11 1.63
N ASN A 98 -0.72 0.82 1.64
CA ASN A 98 -2.01 0.34 2.14
C ASN A 98 -2.09 0.49 3.67
N VAL A 99 -1.02 0.10 4.36
CA VAL A 99 -0.90 0.22 5.82
C VAL A 99 -1.04 1.67 6.28
N VAL A 100 -0.32 2.60 5.64
CA VAL A 100 -0.44 4.03 5.98
C VAL A 100 -1.86 4.54 5.78
N ARG A 101 -2.53 4.20 4.67
CA ARG A 101 -3.93 4.62 4.45
C ARG A 101 -4.88 4.06 5.50
N ALA A 102 -4.69 2.80 5.90
CA ALA A 102 -5.49 2.19 6.96
C ALA A 102 -5.25 2.86 8.32
N LEU A 103 -4.00 3.20 8.66
CA LEU A 103 -3.67 3.94 9.88
C LEU A 103 -4.29 5.34 9.90
N ILE A 104 -4.30 6.04 8.75
CA ILE A 104 -4.96 7.34 8.63
C ILE A 104 -6.47 7.20 8.85
N ALA A 105 -7.09 6.18 8.26
CA ALA A 105 -8.52 5.91 8.44
C ALA A 105 -8.85 5.54 9.89
N ALA A 106 -8.01 4.72 10.53
CA ALA A 106 -8.16 4.32 11.93
C ALA A 106 -8.03 5.52 12.87
N ASN A 107 -7.02 6.36 12.68
CA ASN A 107 -6.80 7.57 13.47
C ASN A 107 -7.99 8.54 13.36
N ARG A 108 -8.52 8.76 12.15
CA ARG A 108 -9.72 9.59 11.94
C ARG A 108 -10.99 9.03 12.58
N ALA A 109 -11.09 7.71 12.70
CA ALA A 109 -12.22 7.04 13.34
C ALA A 109 -11.98 6.71 14.82
N ASN A 110 -10.89 7.24 15.40
CA ASN A 110 -10.49 7.02 16.79
C ASN A 110 -10.34 5.52 17.17
N ILE A 111 -9.87 4.71 16.21
CA ILE A 111 -9.54 3.30 16.39
C ILE A 111 -8.05 3.20 16.73
N ASN A 112 -7.73 2.57 17.86
CA ASN A 112 -6.34 2.33 18.26
C ASN A 112 -5.72 1.22 17.39
N LEU A 113 -5.01 1.62 16.34
CA LEU A 113 -4.28 0.71 15.46
C LEU A 113 -2.80 1.09 15.45
N GLY A 114 -1.97 0.26 16.07
CA GLY A 114 -0.52 0.44 16.08
C GLY A 114 0.14 -0.01 14.77
N TRP A 115 1.31 0.56 14.45
CA TRP A 115 2.11 0.20 13.27
C TRP A 115 2.40 -1.31 13.20
N GLN A 116 2.84 -1.90 14.32
CA GLN A 116 3.21 -3.32 14.40
C GLN A 116 2.04 -4.28 14.13
N LEU A 117 0.86 -3.97 14.69
CA LEU A 117 -0.35 -4.76 14.42
C LEU A 117 -0.77 -4.61 12.96
N ALA A 118 -0.67 -3.39 12.43
CA ALA A 118 -1.06 -3.08 11.06
C ALA A 118 -0.16 -3.79 10.03
N THR A 119 1.14 -3.84 10.26
CA THR A 119 2.09 -4.57 9.41
C THR A 119 1.89 -6.08 9.53
N ALA A 120 1.63 -6.60 10.73
CA ALA A 120 1.34 -8.02 10.93
C ALA A 120 0.08 -8.48 10.16
N ILE A 121 -0.98 -7.67 10.17
CA ILE A 121 -2.22 -7.94 9.41
C ILE A 121 -1.93 -7.96 7.89
N ASP A 122 -1.18 -6.99 7.39
CA ASP A 122 -0.85 -6.92 5.96
C ASP A 122 0.06 -8.07 5.51
N LEU A 123 1.05 -8.45 6.34
CA LEU A 123 1.92 -9.61 6.08
C LEU A 123 1.17 -10.94 6.19
N ALA A 124 0.10 -11.00 6.98
CA ALA A 124 -0.83 -12.14 7.00
C ALA A 124 -1.71 -12.23 5.73
N GLY A 125 -1.51 -11.34 4.75
CA GLY A 125 -2.26 -11.31 3.48
C GLY A 125 -3.66 -10.75 3.61
N ARG A 126 -3.97 -10.03 4.70
CA ARG A 126 -5.29 -9.43 4.93
C ARG A 126 -5.35 -8.00 4.39
N ASP A 127 -6.50 -7.59 3.86
CA ASP A 127 -6.71 -6.19 3.51
C ASP A 127 -7.09 -5.37 4.74
N ILE A 128 -6.08 -4.75 5.33
CA ILE A 128 -6.24 -3.91 6.51
C ILE A 128 -7.11 -2.66 6.24
N LEU A 129 -7.07 -2.10 5.04
CA LEU A 129 -7.84 -0.90 4.73
C LEU A 129 -9.33 -1.21 4.73
N GLU A 130 -9.71 -2.34 4.12
CA GLU A 130 -11.10 -2.82 4.12
C GLU A 130 -11.57 -3.16 5.54
N ALA A 131 -10.72 -3.79 6.35
CA ALA A 131 -11.06 -4.13 7.72
C ALA A 131 -11.35 -2.89 8.56
N VAL A 132 -10.49 -1.86 8.47
CA VAL A 132 -10.72 -0.58 9.15
C VAL A 132 -12.01 0.07 8.65
N GLN A 133 -12.22 0.14 7.32
CA GLN A 133 -13.44 0.71 6.75
C GLN A 133 -14.71 0.00 7.24
N THR A 134 -14.70 -1.33 7.33
CA THR A 134 -15.84 -2.13 7.82
C THR A 134 -16.05 -1.94 9.33
N SER A 135 -15.02 -1.57 10.07
CA SER A 135 -15.14 -1.22 11.48
C SER A 135 -15.85 0.12 11.69
N VAL A 136 -15.52 1.11 10.84
CA VAL A 136 -16.11 2.47 10.87
C VAL A 136 -17.51 2.50 10.28
N ASN A 137 -17.68 1.86 9.12
CA ASN A 137 -18.93 1.77 8.39
C ASN A 137 -19.32 0.28 8.32
N PRO A 138 -20.12 -0.20 9.29
CA PRO A 138 -20.57 -1.58 9.30
C PRO A 138 -21.26 -1.96 7.99
N LYS A 139 -20.94 -3.15 7.48
CA LYS A 139 -21.55 -3.67 6.27
C LYS A 139 -22.82 -4.43 6.64
N VAL A 140 -23.87 -4.23 5.86
CA VAL A 140 -25.11 -4.98 5.98
C VAL A 140 -25.04 -6.15 5.02
N ILE A 141 -25.07 -7.37 5.57
CA ILE A 141 -25.06 -8.61 4.82
C ILE A 141 -26.44 -9.26 4.96
N ASP A 142 -27.04 -9.62 3.83
CA ASP A 142 -28.26 -10.42 3.83
C ASP A 142 -27.87 -11.92 3.92
N CYS A 143 -28.44 -12.62 4.90
CA CYS A 143 -28.29 -14.06 5.08
C CYS A 143 -29.62 -14.75 4.74
N PRO A 144 -29.72 -15.61 3.72
CA PRO A 144 -28.70 -16.02 2.74
C PRO A 144 -28.33 -14.94 1.72
N ASN A 145 -27.11 -14.99 1.15
CA ASN A 145 -26.69 -14.07 0.10
C ASN A 145 -27.53 -14.34 -1.18
N PRO A 146 -28.21 -13.33 -1.75
CA PRO A 146 -29.01 -13.48 -2.98
C PRO A 146 -28.24 -14.10 -4.16
N GLN A 147 -26.92 -13.94 -4.21
CA GLN A 147 -26.04 -14.50 -5.24
C GLN A 147 -25.87 -16.02 -5.12
N SER A 148 -26.16 -16.61 -3.96
CA SER A 148 -26.09 -18.05 -3.70
C SER A 148 -27.30 -18.82 -4.27
N GLY A 149 -28.25 -18.14 -4.92
CA GLY A 149 -29.41 -18.75 -5.58
C GLY A 149 -30.55 -19.15 -4.64
N LYS A 150 -30.32 -19.19 -3.32
CA LYS A 150 -31.35 -19.32 -2.29
C LYS A 150 -31.60 -17.97 -1.62
N THR A 151 -32.85 -17.53 -1.58
CA THR A 151 -33.26 -16.25 -0.98
C THR A 151 -33.72 -16.38 0.47
N THR A 152 -34.02 -17.59 0.91
CA THR A 152 -34.49 -17.90 2.26
C THR A 152 -33.86 -19.21 2.77
N VAL A 153 -33.66 -19.29 4.07
CA VAL A 153 -33.37 -20.55 4.75
C VAL A 153 -34.71 -21.24 5.00
N ASP A 154 -34.92 -22.36 4.32
CA ASP A 154 -36.18 -23.09 4.33
C ASP A 154 -36.06 -24.36 5.18
N ALA A 155 -37.05 -24.62 6.04
CA ALA A 155 -37.19 -25.87 6.78
C ALA A 155 -38.62 -26.40 6.62
N VAL A 156 -38.77 -27.73 6.56
CA VAL A 156 -40.07 -28.40 6.42
C VAL A 156 -40.30 -29.29 7.63
N ALA A 157 -41.44 -29.12 8.29
CA ALA A 157 -41.85 -29.93 9.42
C ALA A 157 -42.52 -31.25 8.95
N LYS A 158 -42.62 -32.23 9.86
CA LYS A 158 -43.14 -33.59 9.55
C LYS A 158 -44.60 -33.58 9.08
N ASP A 159 -45.34 -32.54 9.43
CA ASP A 159 -46.72 -32.27 9.04
C ASP A 159 -46.86 -31.54 7.69
N GLY A 160 -45.74 -31.23 7.01
CA GLY A 160 -45.73 -30.60 5.68
C GLY A 160 -45.70 -29.06 5.68
N ILE A 161 -45.61 -28.41 6.84
CA ILE A 161 -45.51 -26.95 6.92
C ILE A 161 -44.07 -26.51 6.60
N GLN A 162 -43.93 -25.56 5.67
CA GLN A 162 -42.65 -24.95 5.31
C GLN A 162 -42.47 -23.60 6.01
N VAL A 163 -41.35 -23.43 6.71
CA VAL A 163 -40.93 -22.16 7.29
C VAL A 163 -39.79 -21.58 6.46
N LYS A 164 -39.90 -20.31 6.08
CA LYS A 164 -38.88 -19.56 5.34
C LYS A 164 -38.36 -18.43 6.20
N ALA A 165 -37.05 -18.39 6.44
CA ALA A 165 -36.40 -17.36 7.24
C ALA A 165 -35.41 -16.55 6.37
N LYS A 166 -35.43 -15.22 6.52
CA LYS A 166 -34.41 -14.31 6.00
C LYS A 166 -33.93 -13.42 7.13
N ALA A 167 -32.61 -13.28 7.25
CA ALA A 167 -32.00 -12.39 8.22
C ALA A 167 -31.15 -11.32 7.50
N ARG A 168 -31.12 -10.12 8.07
CA ARG A 168 -30.22 -9.05 7.66
C ARG A 168 -29.31 -8.75 8.84
N VAL A 169 -28.03 -9.04 8.68
CA VAL A 169 -27.04 -8.93 9.75
C VAL A 169 -26.12 -7.75 9.44
N THR A 170 -25.90 -6.89 10.44
CA THR A 170 -24.91 -5.83 10.32
C THR A 170 -23.63 -6.33 10.98
N VAL A 171 -22.55 -6.44 10.20
CA VAL A 171 -21.25 -6.92 10.70
C VAL A 171 -20.30 -5.75 10.87
N ARG A 172 -19.53 -5.78 11.96
CA ARG A 172 -18.42 -4.88 12.22
C ARG A 172 -17.14 -5.71 12.34
N ALA A 173 -16.08 -5.27 11.68
CA ALA A 173 -14.78 -5.90 11.80
C ALA A 173 -14.15 -5.61 13.18
N ASN A 174 -13.66 -6.67 13.84
CA ASN A 174 -12.81 -6.56 15.02
C ASN A 174 -11.34 -6.66 14.58
N ILE A 175 -10.62 -5.56 14.71
CA ILE A 175 -9.24 -5.43 14.21
C ILE A 175 -8.26 -6.29 15.02
N ASP A 176 -8.48 -6.43 16.33
CA ASP A 176 -7.58 -7.18 17.23
C ASP A 176 -7.60 -8.70 16.95
N ARG A 177 -8.71 -9.19 16.42
CA ARG A 177 -8.91 -10.63 16.10
C ARG A 177 -8.88 -10.92 14.60
N LEU A 178 -8.36 -10.00 13.81
CA LEU A 178 -8.33 -10.15 12.36
C LEU A 178 -7.27 -11.18 11.91
N VAL A 179 -6.19 -11.31 12.68
CA VAL A 179 -5.16 -12.33 12.43
C VAL A 179 -5.66 -13.68 12.94
N GLY A 180 -5.84 -14.65 12.04
CA GLY A 180 -6.34 -15.99 12.36
C GLY A 180 -7.86 -16.18 12.29
N GLY A 181 -8.62 -15.15 11.91
CA GLY A 181 -10.08 -15.22 11.73
C GLY A 181 -10.51 -15.92 10.43
N ALA A 182 -11.81 -16.21 10.33
CA ALA A 182 -12.43 -16.78 9.13
C ALA A 182 -12.31 -15.81 7.93
N THR A 183 -11.80 -16.32 6.82
CA THR A 183 -11.45 -15.53 5.62
C THR A 183 -12.63 -15.31 4.68
N GLU A 184 -13.58 -16.23 4.66
CA GLU A 184 -14.70 -16.25 3.73
C GLU A 184 -16.01 -15.91 4.46
N GLU A 185 -16.92 -15.26 3.74
CA GLU A 185 -18.28 -15.00 4.21
C GLU A 185 -18.98 -16.34 4.49
N THR A 186 -18.94 -16.77 5.75
CA THR A 186 -19.68 -17.96 6.19
C THR A 186 -21.11 -17.55 6.49
N ILE A 187 -21.92 -17.42 5.43
CA ILE A 187 -23.30 -16.94 5.51
C ILE A 187 -24.27 -18.04 5.97
N ILE A 188 -23.93 -19.31 5.71
CA ILE A 188 -24.71 -20.47 6.14
C ILE A 188 -23.76 -21.48 6.77
N ALA A 189 -23.81 -21.60 8.10
CA ALA A 189 -23.20 -22.70 8.83
C ALA A 189 -24.32 -23.59 9.38
N ARG A 190 -24.35 -24.86 8.97
CA ARG A 190 -25.24 -25.84 9.59
C ARG A 190 -24.55 -26.35 10.85
N VAL A 191 -25.01 -25.92 12.02
CA VAL A 191 -24.56 -26.47 13.30
C VAL A 191 -25.32 -27.79 13.49
N GLY A 192 -24.57 -28.88 13.60
CA GLY A 192 -25.07 -30.23 13.89
C GLY A 192 -25.12 -30.50 15.38
#